data_AF-A0A9D4GCB4-F1
#
_entry.id   AF-A0A9D4GCB4-F1
#
_cell.length_a   1.000
_cell.length_b   1.000
_cell.length_c   1.000
_cell.angle_alpha   90.00
_cell.angle_beta   90.00
_cell.angle_gamma   90.00
#
_symmetry.space_group_name_H-M   'P 1'
#
loop_
_entity.id
_entity.type
_entity.pdbx_description
1 polymer ?
#
loop_
_entity_poly.entity_id
_entity_poly.type
_entity_poly.pdbx_seq_one_letter_code
_entity_poly.pdbx_strand_id
1 'polypeptide(L)'
;MLFFGIGKHQLLALQQHVREHGFTPRIHGNRGRKPKHANCYDDVMHVVHFIRNYADERGLPQPADPRGVDNVPTVYLTSDTTKTNLRQKYQTSCTEAGSRVI
;
A
#
# COMPACT_ATOMS: atom_id res chain seq x y z
N MET A 1 -20.74 -10.02 29.68
CA MET A 1 -19.37 -9.75 29.17
C MET A 1 -19.46 -8.60 28.20
N LEU A 2 -19.07 -7.39 28.65
CA LEU A 2 -19.05 -6.18 27.82
C LEU A 2 -17.62 -6.01 27.29
N PHE A 3 -17.42 -6.21 25.99
CA PHE A 3 -16.16 -5.87 25.33
C PHE A 3 -16.13 -4.36 25.10
N PHE A 4 -15.40 -3.63 25.96
CA PHE A 4 -15.19 -2.20 25.82
C PHE A 4 -14.44 -1.92 24.50
N GLY A 5 -15.03 -1.12 23.59
CA GLY A 5 -14.41 -0.76 22.32
C GLY A 5 -14.95 -1.44 21.05
N ILE A 6 -15.96 -2.31 21.15
CA ILE A 6 -16.61 -2.91 19.96
C ILE A 6 -17.94 -2.21 19.69
N GLY A 7 -18.14 -1.75 18.46
CA GLY A 7 -19.40 -1.10 18.06
C GLY A 7 -20.59 -2.07 18.08
N LYS A 8 -21.81 -1.57 18.39
CA LYS A 8 -23.05 -2.36 18.47
C LYS A 8 -23.25 -3.29 17.26
N HIS A 9 -23.04 -2.79 16.05
CA HIS A 9 -23.17 -3.58 14.82
C HIS A 9 -22.18 -4.75 14.77
N GLN A 10 -20.92 -4.51 15.13
CA GLN A 10 -19.89 -5.54 15.15
C GLN A 10 -20.20 -6.62 16.19
N LEU A 11 -20.70 -6.22 17.36
CA LEU A 11 -21.10 -7.14 18.42
C LEU A 11 -22.28 -8.02 18.00
N LEU A 12 -23.33 -7.43 17.39
CA LEU A 12 -24.48 -8.19 16.89
C LEU A 12 -24.06 -9.18 15.79
N ALA A 13 -23.19 -8.76 14.87
CA ALA A 13 -22.65 -9.63 13.82
C ALA A 13 -21.78 -10.76 14.39
N LEU A 14 -21.05 -10.53 15.49
CA LEU A 14 -20.29 -11.58 16.19
C LEU A 14 -21.24 -12.56 16.87
N GLN A 15 -22.26 -12.06 17.57
CA GLN A 15 -23.26 -12.90 18.23
C GLN A 15 -24.01 -13.78 17.24
N GLN A 16 -24.38 -13.23 16.08
CA GLN A 16 -25.01 -13.98 15.00
C GLN A 16 -24.08 -15.07 14.46
N HIS A 17 -22.82 -14.73 14.15
CA HIS A 17 -21.84 -15.70 13.67
C HIS A 17 -21.65 -16.86 14.65
N VAL A 18 -21.48 -16.55 15.94
CA VAL A 18 -21.30 -17.58 16.98
C VAL A 18 -22.52 -18.49 17.08
N ARG A 19 -23.73 -17.94 16.91
CA ARG A 19 -24.97 -18.74 16.90
C ARG A 19 -25.06 -19.67 15.70
N GLU A 20 -24.65 -19.22 14.52
CA GLU A 20 -24.78 -19.95 13.26
C GLU A 20 -23.63 -20.95 13.00
N HIS A 21 -22.40 -20.60 13.39
CA HIS A 21 -21.17 -21.32 13.01
C HIS A 21 -20.34 -21.79 14.22
N GLY A 22 -20.82 -21.54 15.45
CA GLY A 22 -20.10 -21.85 16.69
C GLY A 22 -18.87 -20.97 16.93
N PHE A 23 -17.97 -21.43 17.80
CA PHE A 23 -16.73 -20.72 18.16
C PHE A 23 -15.64 -20.89 17.10
N THR A 24 -15.95 -20.51 15.86
CA THR A 24 -14.99 -20.50 14.76
C THR A 24 -14.59 -19.07 14.39
N PRO A 25 -13.33 -18.81 14.00
CA PRO A 25 -12.92 -17.49 13.53
C PRO A 25 -13.78 -17.04 12.35
N ARG A 26 -14.20 -15.77 12.35
CA ARG A 26 -14.90 -15.20 11.19
C ARG A 26 -13.95 -15.10 10.02
N ILE A 27 -14.48 -15.51 8.88
CA ILE A 27 -13.76 -15.54 7.62
C ILE A 27 -14.38 -14.48 6.71
N HIS A 28 -13.58 -13.52 6.25
CA HIS A 28 -14.07 -12.56 5.27
C HIS A 28 -14.38 -13.28 3.95
N GLY A 29 -15.54 -12.98 3.33
CA GLY A 29 -16.00 -13.63 2.10
C GLY A 29 -15.13 -13.38 0.86
N ASN A 30 -14.22 -12.41 0.92
CA ASN A 30 -13.29 -12.13 -0.17
C ASN A 30 -12.07 -13.08 -0.18
N ARG A 31 -12.31 -14.37 0.09
CA ARG A 31 -11.27 -15.41 0.03
C ARG A 31 -10.93 -15.73 -1.42
N GLY A 32 -9.65 -15.67 -1.75
CA GLY A 32 -9.12 -16.04 -3.07
C GLY A 32 -9.61 -15.14 -4.22
N ARG A 33 -10.32 -14.04 -3.93
CA ARG A 33 -10.82 -13.11 -4.92
C ARG A 33 -10.13 -11.76 -4.75
N LYS A 34 -9.63 -11.24 -5.87
CA LYS A 34 -9.12 -9.88 -5.93
C LYS A 34 -10.30 -8.91 -5.85
N PRO A 35 -10.24 -7.86 -5.01
CA PRO A 35 -11.27 -6.82 -4.99
C PRO A 35 -11.47 -6.22 -6.39
N LYS A 36 -12.72 -5.88 -6.75
CA LYS A 36 -13.05 -5.29 -8.06
C LYS A 36 -12.25 -4.02 -8.40
N HIS A 37 -11.84 -3.28 -7.37
CA HIS A 37 -11.11 -2.01 -7.49
C HIS A 37 -9.62 -2.13 -7.18
N ALA A 38 -9.07 -3.35 -7.08
CA ALA A 38 -7.64 -3.52 -6.84
C ALA A 38 -6.85 -3.32 -8.14
N ASN A 39 -5.79 -2.51 -8.07
CA ASN A 39 -4.86 -2.25 -9.18
C ASN A 39 -4.23 -3.55 -9.70
N CYS A 40 -3.97 -3.66 -11.01
CA CYS A 40 -3.28 -4.82 -11.56
C CYS A 40 -1.81 -4.85 -11.10
N TYR A 41 -1.18 -6.02 -11.21
CA TYR A 41 0.22 -6.15 -10.83
C TYR A 41 1.11 -5.22 -11.66
N ASP A 42 0.83 -5.14 -12.96
CA ASP A 42 1.57 -4.29 -13.90
C ASP A 42 1.44 -2.80 -13.55
N ASP A 43 0.24 -2.33 -13.18
CA ASP A 43 0.02 -0.96 -12.71
C ASP A 43 0.89 -0.63 -11.49
N VAL A 44 0.98 -1.57 -10.53
CA VAL A 44 1.82 -1.41 -9.33
C VAL A 44 3.29 -1.40 -9.72
N MET A 45 3.70 -2.29 -10.63
CA MET A 45 5.08 -2.34 -11.10
C MET A 45 5.49 -1.06 -11.83
N HIS A 46 4.61 -0.46 -12.63
CA HIS A 46 4.89 0.83 -13.27
C HIS A 46 5.17 1.94 -12.24
N VAL A 47 4.39 2.00 -11.15
CA VAL A 47 4.65 2.94 -10.05
C VAL A 47 6.00 2.66 -9.39
N VAL A 48 6.30 1.39 -9.10
CA VAL A 48 7.57 0.99 -8.48
C VAL A 48 8.75 1.38 -9.37
N HIS A 49 8.67 1.13 -10.68
CA HIS A 49 9.70 1.50 -11.64
C HIS A 49 9.87 3.02 -11.70
N PHE A 50 8.78 3.78 -11.77
CA PHE A 50 8.85 5.24 -11.74
C PHE A 50 9.56 5.75 -10.48
N ILE A 51 9.20 5.24 -9.29
CA ILE A 51 9.80 5.67 -8.02
C ILE A 51 11.29 5.32 -7.98
N ARG A 52 11.67 4.11 -8.42
CA ARG A 52 13.06 3.68 -8.46
C ARG A 52 13.89 4.54 -9.41
N ASN A 53 13.44 4.72 -10.65
CA ASN A 53 14.13 5.55 -11.63
C ASN A 53 14.27 7.00 -11.13
N TYR A 54 13.22 7.55 -10.52
CA TYR A 54 13.28 8.88 -9.94
C TYR A 54 14.27 8.97 -8.78
N ALA A 55 14.32 7.96 -7.91
CA ALA A 55 15.28 7.88 -6.82
C ALA A 55 16.72 7.66 -7.31
N ASP A 56 16.93 6.94 -8.40
CA ASP A 56 18.26 6.76 -9.00
C ASP A 56 18.77 8.09 -9.59
N GLU A 57 17.89 8.91 -10.17
CA GLU A 57 18.24 10.21 -10.76
C GLU A 57 18.40 11.34 -9.73
N ARG A 58 17.55 11.36 -8.69
CA ARG A 58 17.40 12.49 -7.77
C ARG A 58 17.61 12.15 -6.30
N GLY A 59 17.78 10.87 -5.99
CA GLY A 59 17.96 10.41 -4.63
C GLY A 59 19.38 10.65 -4.14
N LEU A 60 19.49 10.82 -2.83
CA LEU A 60 20.75 10.87 -2.11
C LEU A 60 20.93 9.54 -1.36
N PRO A 61 22.10 8.91 -1.48
CA PRO A 61 22.40 7.73 -0.68
C PRO A 61 22.45 8.12 0.80
N GLN A 62 22.13 7.17 1.67
CA GLN A 62 22.33 7.34 3.10
C GLN A 62 23.80 7.71 3.39
N PRO A 63 24.06 8.83 4.09
CA PRO A 63 25.42 9.36 4.26
C PRO A 63 26.32 8.49 5.17
N ALA A 64 25.74 7.54 5.90
CA ALA A 64 26.46 6.61 6.76
C ALA A 64 25.99 5.19 6.50
N ASP A 65 26.91 4.23 6.61
CA ASP A 65 26.66 2.81 6.42
C ASP A 65 25.44 2.38 7.26
N PRO A 66 24.44 1.68 6.68
CA PRO A 66 23.25 1.30 7.42
C PRO A 66 23.66 0.40 8.58
N ARG A 67 23.58 0.95 9.80
CA ARG A 67 23.68 0.16 11.04
C ARG A 67 22.35 -0.57 11.24
N GLY A 68 22.11 -1.60 10.43
CA GLY A 68 20.86 -2.35 10.39
C GLY A 68 21.00 -3.69 9.64
N VAL A 69 20.05 -4.59 9.87
CA VAL A 69 20.06 -5.99 9.36
C VAL A 69 19.82 -6.04 7.83
N ASP A 70 19.28 -4.98 7.25
CA ASP A 70 18.93 -4.93 5.84
C ASP A 70 20.13 -4.41 5.04
N ASN A 71 20.76 -5.29 4.25
CA ASN A 71 21.89 -4.96 3.36
C ASN A 71 21.52 -4.03 2.18
N VAL A 72 20.35 -3.39 2.21
CA VAL A 72 19.87 -2.52 1.13
C VAL A 72 20.05 -1.06 1.54
N PRO A 73 20.92 -0.29 0.87
CA PRO A 73 21.12 1.12 1.19
C PRO A 73 19.82 1.90 0.96
N THR A 74 19.42 2.68 1.96
CA THR A 74 18.23 3.53 1.85
C THR A 74 18.56 4.74 0.97
N VAL A 75 17.68 5.04 0.02
CA VAL A 75 17.78 6.23 -0.83
C VAL A 75 16.76 7.28 -0.35
N TYR A 76 17.25 8.48 -0.08
CA TYR A 76 16.42 9.61 0.35
C TYR A 76 16.13 10.53 -0.83
N LEU A 77 14.87 10.92 -1.01
CA LEU A 77 14.56 11.99 -1.94
C LEU A 77 14.98 13.34 -1.36
N THR A 78 15.47 14.22 -2.22
CA THR A 78 15.82 15.60 -1.87
C THR A 78 14.59 16.40 -1.45
N SER A 79 14.79 17.38 -0.57
CA SER A 79 13.72 18.28 -0.08
C SER A 79 13.31 19.36 -1.08
N ASP A 80 13.90 19.38 -2.28
CA ASP A 80 13.56 20.27 -3.39
C ASP A 80 12.19 19.96 -4.02
N THR A 81 11.64 18.78 -3.74
CA THR A 81 10.40 18.29 -4.35
C THR A 81 9.40 17.80 -3.31
N THR A 82 8.13 18.14 -3.55
CA THR A 82 7.02 17.69 -2.72
C THR A 82 6.43 16.40 -3.27
N LYS A 83 5.73 15.64 -2.41
CA LYS A 83 4.96 14.45 -2.85
C LYS A 83 3.95 14.78 -3.95
N THR A 84 3.39 15.99 -3.93
CA THR A 84 2.48 16.48 -4.97
C THR A 84 3.18 16.65 -6.30
N ASN A 85 4.35 17.30 -6.32
CA ASN A 85 5.15 17.47 -7.53
C ASN A 85 5.59 16.12 -8.11
N LEU A 86 5.98 15.18 -7.25
CA LEU A 86 6.31 13.81 -7.64
C LEU A 86 5.11 13.12 -8.31
N ARG A 87 3.91 13.24 -7.73
CA ARG A 87 2.67 12.69 -8.31
C ARG A 87 2.34 13.31 -9.66
N GLN A 88 2.54 14.62 -9.82
CA GLN A 88 2.35 15.29 -11.11
C GLN A 88 3.32 14.76 -12.17
N LYS A 89 4.62 14.61 -11.84
CA LYS A 89 5.62 14.01 -12.74
C LYS A 89 5.25 12.59 -13.15
N TYR A 90 4.77 11.78 -12.20
CA TYR A 90 4.26 10.44 -12.49
C TYR A 90 3.07 10.48 -13.46
N GLN A 91 2.09 11.36 -13.22
CA GLN A 91 0.93 11.53 -14.11
C GLN A 91 1.33 11.93 -15.53
N THR A 92 2.27 12.86 -15.66
CA THR A 92 2.81 13.27 -16.96
C THR A 92 3.49 12.09 -17.66
N SER A 93 4.38 11.37 -16.97
CA SER A 93 5.07 10.19 -17.51
C SER A 93 4.10 9.09 -17.95
N CYS A 94 3.05 8.81 -17.17
CA CYS A 94 2.02 7.86 -17.56
C CYS A 94 1.23 8.32 -18.78
N THR A 95 0.91 9.61 -18.87
CA THR A 95 0.16 10.18 -20.00
C THR A 95 0.98 10.08 -21.29
N GLU A 96 2.28 10.37 -21.23
CA GLU A 96 3.23 10.25 -22.34
C GLU A 96 3.41 8.79 -22.78
N ALA A 97 3.49 7.87 -21.82
CA ALA A 97 3.61 6.43 -22.08
C ALA A 97 2.28 5.74 -22.44
N GLY A 98 1.16 6.47 -22.49
CA GLY A 98 -0.18 5.89 -22.69
C GLY A 98 -0.61 4.90 -21.59
N SER A 99 0.02 4.97 -20.43
CA SER A 99 -0.20 4.08 -19.28
C SER A 99 -1.27 4.63 -18.34
N ARG A 100 -1.98 3.73 -17.66
CA ARG A 100 -2.99 4.10 -16.67
C ARG A 100 -2.33 4.76 -15.44
N VAL A 101 -2.90 5.87 -15.00
CA VAL A 101 -2.57 6.51 -13.72
C VAL A 101 -3.33 5.83 -12.58
N ILE A 102 -2.62 5.45 -11.51
CA ILE A 102 -3.21 4.90 -10.27
C ILE A 102 -3.10 5.80 -9.03
#